data_AF-A0AAU5FBX7-F1
#
_entry.id   AF-A0AAU5FBX7-F1
#
_cell.length_a   1.000
_cell.length_b   1.000
_cell.length_c   1.000
_cell.angle_alpha   90.00
_cell.angle_beta   90.00
_cell.angle_gamma   90.00
#
_symmetry.space_group_name_H-M   'P 1'
#
loop_
_entity.id
_entity.type
_entity.pdbx_description
1 polymer ?
#
loop_
_entity_poly.entity_id
_entity_poly.type
_entity_poly.pdbx_seq_one_letter_code
_entity_poly.pdbx_strand_id
1 'polypeptide(L)'
;MVRRTRIIRHTAAFAAALLFGAGFAPATAAAEGGPAGTNPAAAALDAYWSPARMAAAVPGDAGKGAVAGPSARAASPTEDGPRPGEYIPPSRSFDGIPQAGTFFWTDANGTGRTCSGSVVRSPGHDLTLSAGHCLKGYSGPSPRRRLAFVPQYHDGLKPFGVFPVAADGVYVPQEYYDLGEHAGAAYDFGFAVTEPNQDGTRLQDAVGGVHLLTGTGYYHLPVRMIGYPGNAQKPLECWSRTTRWASDDPADPGTFPRIACDAFVGGTSGGPMLVPWPDGWAVIGVIGGYHTGGNTPQVSYSAYFGAATRALYRAAVSGAPPAAPAS
;
A
#
# COMPACT_ATOMS: atom_id res chain seq x y z
N MET A 1 27.45 93.24 -5.71
CA MET A 1 27.82 93.56 -4.31
C MET A 1 28.06 92.24 -3.58
N VAL A 2 29.19 92.14 -2.89
CA VAL A 2 29.77 90.91 -2.31
C VAL A 2 29.02 90.46 -1.06
N ARG A 3 28.82 89.15 -0.86
CA ARG A 3 29.25 88.47 0.39
C ARG A 3 29.27 86.94 0.30
N ARG A 4 30.40 86.41 0.77
CA ARG A 4 30.83 85.02 0.90
C ARG A 4 30.23 84.36 2.14
N THR A 5 29.98 83.05 2.08
CA THR A 5 29.91 82.17 3.28
C THR A 5 30.20 80.73 2.84
N ARG A 6 31.45 80.27 2.99
CA ARG A 6 32.01 79.41 4.05
C ARG A 6 31.52 77.95 4.03
N ILE A 7 32.45 77.09 3.65
CA ILE A 7 32.48 75.63 3.73
C ILE A 7 32.70 75.21 5.19
N ILE A 8 31.93 74.25 5.69
CA ILE A 8 32.26 73.48 6.90
C ILE A 8 32.19 72.00 6.55
N ARG A 9 33.34 71.32 6.72
CA ARG A 9 33.52 69.88 6.56
C ARG A 9 33.06 69.18 7.84
N HIS A 10 32.16 68.20 7.74
CA HIS A 10 31.83 67.30 8.83
C HIS A 10 32.68 66.03 8.73
N THR A 11 33.54 65.83 9.73
CA THR A 11 34.24 64.57 10.00
C THR A 11 33.30 63.65 10.79
N ALA A 12 32.94 62.50 10.22
CA ALA A 12 32.24 61.44 10.93
C ALA A 12 33.27 60.47 11.55
N ALA A 13 33.20 60.30 12.87
CA ALA A 13 33.98 59.32 13.61
C ALA A 13 33.34 57.93 13.48
N PHE A 14 34.10 56.95 13.00
CA PHE A 14 33.73 55.54 13.00
C PHE A 14 34.05 54.94 14.37
N ALA A 15 33.02 54.45 15.08
CA ALA A 15 33.18 53.57 16.23
C ALA A 15 33.14 52.11 15.71
N ALA A 16 34.27 51.41 15.83
CA ALA A 16 34.37 49.99 15.51
C ALA A 16 33.86 49.16 16.70
N ALA A 17 32.78 48.41 16.51
CA ALA A 17 32.33 47.39 17.46
C ALA A 17 33.00 46.05 17.11
N LEU A 18 33.79 45.54 18.06
CA LEU A 18 34.36 44.18 18.03
C LEU A 18 33.24 43.16 18.30
N LEU A 19 32.88 42.38 17.29
CA LEU A 19 32.05 41.17 17.43
C LEU A 19 32.97 39.94 17.49
N PHE A 20 32.91 39.21 18.60
CA PHE A 20 33.52 37.89 18.75
C PHE A 20 32.86 36.91 17.76
N GLY A 21 33.61 36.51 16.73
CA GLY A 21 33.22 35.43 15.83
C GLY A 21 33.45 34.08 16.51
N ALA A 22 32.38 33.45 17.01
CA ALA A 22 32.37 32.02 17.27
C ALA A 22 32.30 31.30 15.91
N GLY A 23 33.35 30.57 15.56
CA GLY A 23 33.42 29.79 14.32
C GLY A 23 32.38 28.68 14.32
N PHE A 24 31.38 28.80 13.45
CA PHE A 24 30.58 27.65 13.04
C PHE A 24 31.36 26.89 11.97
N ALA A 25 32.00 25.80 12.38
CA ALA A 25 32.44 24.78 11.43
C ALA A 25 31.18 24.17 10.76
N PRO A 26 31.17 23.94 9.45
CA PRO A 26 30.10 23.16 8.83
C PRO A 26 30.27 21.72 9.31
N ALA A 27 29.30 21.22 10.07
CA ALA A 27 29.19 19.79 10.30
C ALA A 27 28.81 19.15 8.96
N THR A 28 29.81 18.64 8.25
CA THR A 28 29.61 17.61 7.24
C THR A 28 29.04 16.40 7.96
N ALA A 29 27.71 16.28 8.00
CA ALA A 29 27.05 15.02 8.27
C ALA A 29 27.37 14.08 7.11
N ALA A 30 28.48 13.36 7.22
CA ALA A 30 28.71 12.19 6.42
C ALA A 30 27.56 11.22 6.75
N ALA A 31 26.69 10.97 5.78
CA ALA A 31 25.85 9.79 5.82
C ALA A 31 26.80 8.60 5.81
N GLU A 32 27.06 8.02 6.98
CA GLU A 32 27.72 6.73 7.10
C GLU A 32 26.79 5.66 6.53
N GLY A 33 26.85 5.49 5.20
CA GLY A 33 26.42 4.26 4.54
C GLY A 33 27.41 3.16 4.89
N GLY A 34 27.34 2.65 6.12
CA GLY A 34 27.95 1.37 6.44
C GLY A 34 27.35 0.28 5.53
N PRO A 35 28.11 -0.78 5.19
CA PRO A 35 27.56 -1.89 4.42
C PRO A 35 26.32 -2.40 5.16
N ALA A 36 25.20 -2.51 4.44
CA ALA A 36 23.96 -3.02 4.98
C ALA A 36 24.25 -4.38 5.63
N GLY A 37 24.13 -4.45 6.95
CA GLY A 37 24.27 -5.72 7.66
C GLY A 37 23.13 -6.64 7.26
N THR A 38 23.39 -7.95 7.23
CA THR A 38 22.34 -8.94 6.99
C THR A 38 21.22 -8.79 8.01
N ASN A 39 19.96 -8.97 7.60
CA ASN A 39 18.80 -8.97 8.51
C ASN A 39 18.43 -10.41 8.91
N PRO A 40 18.72 -10.87 10.14
CA PRO A 40 18.41 -12.23 10.56
C PRO A 40 16.90 -12.52 10.62
N ALA A 41 16.07 -11.51 10.89
CA ALA A 41 14.61 -11.68 10.92
C ALA A 41 14.07 -11.94 9.50
N ALA A 42 14.58 -11.22 8.51
CA ALA A 42 14.28 -11.47 7.11
C ALA A 42 14.77 -12.84 6.66
N ALA A 43 16.00 -13.25 7.03
CA ALA A 43 16.52 -14.58 6.70
C ALA A 43 15.68 -15.70 7.33
N ALA A 44 15.21 -15.54 8.57
CA ALA A 44 14.33 -16.50 9.23
C ALA A 44 12.95 -16.59 8.56
N LEU A 45 12.38 -15.46 8.13
CA LEU A 45 11.12 -15.43 7.39
C LEU A 45 11.25 -15.99 5.99
N ASP A 46 12.37 -15.75 5.32
CA ASP A 46 12.67 -16.32 4.01
C ASP A 46 12.75 -17.85 4.05
N ALA A 47 13.46 -18.40 5.04
CA ALA A 47 13.54 -19.83 5.27
C ALA A 47 12.19 -20.43 5.67
N TYR A 48 11.38 -19.69 6.42
CA TYR A 48 10.03 -20.13 6.77
C TYR A 48 9.12 -20.18 5.55
N TRP A 49 9.00 -19.08 4.80
CA TRP A 49 8.21 -18.98 3.58
C TRP A 49 8.94 -19.63 2.40
N SER A 50 9.04 -20.95 2.48
CA SER A 50 9.49 -21.79 1.37
C SER A 50 8.47 -21.76 0.23
N PRO A 51 8.88 -22.10 -1.01
CA PRO A 51 7.96 -22.20 -2.14
C PRO A 51 6.73 -23.06 -1.85
N ALA A 52 6.91 -24.17 -1.14
CA ALA A 52 5.81 -25.06 -0.74
C ALA A 52 4.82 -24.38 0.22
N ARG A 53 5.29 -23.60 1.22
CA ARG A 53 4.39 -22.88 2.13
C ARG A 53 3.67 -21.73 1.45
N MET A 54 4.36 -21.03 0.55
CA MET A 54 3.76 -19.94 -0.25
C MET A 54 2.69 -20.48 -1.20
N ALA A 55 2.97 -21.59 -1.91
CA ALA A 55 2.00 -22.23 -2.79
C ALA A 55 0.78 -22.80 -2.05
N ALA A 56 0.94 -23.20 -0.78
CA ALA A 56 -0.15 -23.70 0.07
C ALA A 56 -0.88 -22.59 0.85
N ALA A 57 -0.44 -21.33 0.74
CA ALA A 57 -1.08 -20.23 1.43
C ALA A 57 -2.45 -19.93 0.81
N VAL A 58 -3.47 -19.89 1.65
CA VAL A 58 -4.85 -19.65 1.22
C VAL A 58 -5.18 -18.15 1.29
N PRO A 59 -6.15 -17.65 0.52
CA PRO A 59 -6.63 -16.28 0.64
C PRO A 59 -6.91 -15.84 2.10
N GLY A 60 -6.51 -14.60 2.42
CA GLY A 60 -6.82 -13.95 3.70
C GLY A 60 -8.30 -13.60 3.84
N ASP A 61 -8.98 -13.39 2.71
CA ASP A 61 -10.40 -13.15 2.55
C ASP A 61 -11.14 -14.46 2.20
N ALA A 62 -12.01 -14.92 3.09
CA ALA A 62 -12.84 -16.09 2.84
C ALA A 62 -14.09 -15.68 2.05
N GLY A 63 -14.12 -15.86 0.72
CA GLY A 63 -15.39 -15.81 -0.02
C GLY A 63 -15.36 -15.47 -1.50
N LYS A 64 -14.38 -14.68 -2.00
CA LYS A 64 -14.41 -14.22 -3.39
C LYS A 64 -14.06 -15.34 -4.39
N GLY A 65 -15.07 -15.77 -5.16
CA GLY A 65 -14.88 -16.66 -6.32
C GLY A 65 -14.59 -18.14 -6.01
N ALA A 66 -14.96 -18.65 -4.83
CA ALA A 66 -14.97 -20.10 -4.61
C ALA A 66 -15.91 -20.79 -5.61
N VAL A 67 -15.41 -21.76 -6.37
CA VAL A 67 -16.21 -22.56 -7.30
C VAL A 67 -17.31 -23.26 -6.49
N ALA A 68 -18.56 -23.07 -6.91
CA ALA A 68 -19.79 -23.32 -6.15
C ALA A 68 -19.86 -24.70 -5.46
N GLY A 69 -20.14 -24.67 -4.15
CA GLY A 69 -20.95 -25.68 -3.46
C GLY A 69 -22.39 -25.16 -3.30
N PRO A 70 -23.41 -26.01 -3.07
CA PRO A 70 -24.83 -25.70 -3.29
C PRO A 70 -25.48 -24.76 -2.24
N SER A 71 -24.70 -23.90 -1.57
CA SER A 71 -25.18 -23.03 -0.49
C SER A 71 -24.74 -21.56 -0.62
N ALA A 72 -24.08 -21.15 -1.71
CA ALA A 72 -23.94 -19.73 -1.98
C ALA A 72 -25.32 -19.20 -2.40
N ARG A 73 -25.99 -18.40 -1.55
CA ARG A 73 -27.05 -17.51 -2.03
C ARG A 73 -26.45 -16.78 -3.22
N ALA A 74 -27.00 -17.01 -4.41
CA ALA A 74 -26.61 -16.27 -5.59
C ALA A 74 -26.85 -14.79 -5.28
N ALA A 75 -25.79 -14.03 -5.05
CA ALA A 75 -25.88 -12.57 -5.03
C ALA A 75 -26.53 -12.19 -6.36
N SER A 76 -27.65 -11.46 -6.29
CA SER A 76 -28.32 -11.04 -7.52
C SER A 76 -27.36 -10.12 -8.28
N PRO A 77 -27.20 -10.26 -9.62
CA PRO A 77 -26.33 -9.41 -10.44
C PRO A 77 -26.66 -7.89 -10.38
N THR A 78 -27.68 -7.51 -9.62
CA THR A 78 -28.10 -6.14 -9.33
C THR A 78 -27.29 -5.48 -8.22
N GLU A 79 -26.74 -6.23 -7.27
CA GLU A 79 -26.01 -5.69 -6.10
C GLU A 79 -24.48 -5.74 -6.33
N ASP A 80 -23.97 -6.77 -7.01
CA ASP A 80 -22.54 -6.96 -7.26
C ASP A 80 -22.29 -7.67 -8.60
N GLY A 81 -21.19 -7.34 -9.29
CA GLY A 81 -20.74 -8.00 -10.51
C GLY A 81 -20.95 -7.23 -11.83
N PRO A 82 -20.79 -7.93 -12.98
CA PRO A 82 -20.97 -7.38 -14.32
C PRO A 82 -22.38 -6.84 -14.58
N ARG A 83 -22.48 -5.69 -15.24
CA ARG A 83 -23.77 -5.19 -15.75
C ARG A 83 -24.18 -5.94 -17.01
N PRO A 84 -25.49 -6.08 -17.32
CA PRO A 84 -25.94 -6.68 -18.57
C PRO A 84 -25.29 -6.00 -19.81
N GLY A 85 -24.65 -6.80 -20.65
CA GLY A 85 -23.95 -6.33 -21.86
C GLY A 85 -22.61 -5.63 -21.60
N GLU A 86 -22.13 -5.60 -20.35
CA GLU A 86 -20.82 -5.06 -20.04
C GLU A 86 -19.72 -5.95 -20.59
N TYR A 87 -18.78 -5.34 -21.33
CA TYR A 87 -17.55 -6.01 -21.71
C TYR A 87 -16.63 -6.14 -20.50
N ILE A 88 -16.23 -7.37 -20.18
CA ILE A 88 -15.24 -7.68 -19.15
C ILE A 88 -13.89 -7.96 -19.83
N PRO A 89 -12.90 -7.06 -19.71
CA PRO A 89 -11.57 -7.30 -20.24
C PRO A 89 -10.94 -8.56 -19.61
N PRO A 90 -10.34 -9.45 -20.41
CA PRO A 90 -9.66 -10.62 -19.88
C PRO A 90 -8.39 -10.20 -19.14
N SER A 91 -8.08 -10.91 -18.05
CA SER A 91 -6.76 -10.82 -17.42
C SER A 91 -5.78 -11.80 -18.06
N ARG A 92 -4.49 -11.58 -17.83
CA ARG A 92 -3.41 -12.47 -18.24
C ARG A 92 -2.46 -12.75 -17.07
N SER A 93 -1.97 -13.98 -16.98
CA SER A 93 -0.83 -14.28 -16.11
C SER A 93 0.46 -13.68 -16.67
N PHE A 94 1.34 -13.24 -15.78
CA PHE A 94 2.66 -12.69 -16.12
C PHE A 94 3.60 -12.80 -14.90
N ASP A 95 4.85 -12.35 -15.02
CA ASP A 95 5.87 -12.51 -13.96
C ASP A 95 5.86 -11.38 -12.91
N GLY A 96 4.85 -10.50 -12.93
CA GLY A 96 4.77 -9.38 -11.99
C GLY A 96 5.59 -8.16 -12.41
N ILE A 97 5.51 -7.11 -11.58
CA ILE A 97 6.41 -5.95 -11.63
C ILE A 97 7.10 -5.80 -10.27
N PRO A 98 8.27 -5.16 -10.19
CA PRO A 98 8.97 -4.98 -8.91
C PRO A 98 8.12 -4.31 -7.82
N GLN A 99 7.29 -3.33 -8.17
CA GLN A 99 6.51 -2.55 -7.21
C GLN A 99 5.21 -3.22 -6.73
N ALA A 100 4.84 -4.38 -7.29
CA ALA A 100 3.66 -5.14 -6.87
C ALA A 100 4.12 -6.48 -6.28
N GLY A 101 3.37 -6.98 -5.30
CA GLY A 101 3.76 -8.19 -4.60
C GLY A 101 2.64 -8.77 -3.78
N THR A 102 3.01 -9.74 -2.96
CA THR A 102 2.09 -10.48 -2.12
C THR A 102 2.56 -10.45 -0.67
N PHE A 103 1.63 -10.31 0.26
CA PHE A 103 1.84 -10.54 1.68
C PHE A 103 1.67 -12.03 1.98
N PHE A 104 2.51 -12.55 2.87
CA PHE A 104 2.30 -13.85 3.50
C PHE A 104 2.31 -13.70 5.01
N TRP A 105 1.42 -14.41 5.70
CA TRP A 105 1.37 -14.47 7.16
C TRP A 105 0.77 -15.79 7.63
N THR A 106 0.88 -16.09 8.92
CA THR A 106 0.16 -17.18 9.56
C THR A 106 -0.99 -16.63 10.39
N ASP A 107 -2.19 -17.19 10.26
CA ASP A 107 -3.27 -16.87 11.18
C ASP A 107 -3.03 -17.46 12.59
N ALA A 108 -3.99 -17.26 13.50
CA ALA A 108 -3.89 -17.76 14.88
C ALA A 108 -3.79 -19.29 14.97
N ASN A 109 -4.21 -20.03 13.94
CA ASN A 109 -4.12 -21.48 13.85
C ASN A 109 -2.82 -21.95 13.16
N GLY A 110 -1.94 -21.01 12.76
CA GLY A 110 -0.72 -21.32 12.02
C GLY A 110 -0.93 -21.57 10.53
N THR A 111 -2.14 -21.33 10.00
CA THR A 111 -2.43 -21.52 8.58
C THR A 111 -1.82 -20.38 7.78
N GLY A 112 -1.10 -20.72 6.71
CA GLY A 112 -0.53 -19.73 5.79
C GLY A 112 -1.63 -18.99 5.04
N ARG A 113 -1.54 -17.67 5.02
CA ARG A 113 -2.49 -16.77 4.37
C ARG A 113 -1.79 -15.84 3.41
N THR A 114 -2.53 -15.36 2.41
CA THR A 114 -2.01 -14.45 1.39
C THR A 114 -3.01 -13.36 0.99
N CYS A 115 -2.46 -12.19 0.69
CA CYS A 115 -3.11 -11.05 0.04
C CYS A 115 -2.10 -10.37 -0.87
N SER A 116 -2.57 -9.51 -1.76
CA SER A 116 -1.74 -8.70 -2.65
C SER A 116 -1.39 -7.34 -2.02
N GLY A 117 -0.45 -6.64 -2.64
CA GLY A 117 -0.07 -5.29 -2.26
C GLY A 117 0.86 -4.62 -3.24
N SER A 118 1.25 -3.39 -2.91
CA SER A 118 2.22 -2.63 -3.69
C SER A 118 3.16 -1.83 -2.79
N VAL A 119 4.35 -1.52 -3.31
CA VAL A 119 5.32 -0.64 -2.67
C VAL A 119 4.99 0.79 -3.01
N VAL A 120 4.79 1.63 -1.99
CA VAL A 120 4.46 3.05 -2.16
C VAL A 120 5.68 3.88 -1.80
N ARG A 121 5.92 4.94 -2.57
CA ARG A 121 6.99 5.88 -2.25
C ARG A 121 6.75 6.49 -0.86
N SER A 122 7.71 6.34 0.03
CA SER A 122 7.79 6.95 1.36
C SER A 122 9.19 7.49 1.61
N PRO A 123 9.37 8.51 2.49
CA PRO A 123 10.69 8.96 2.92
C PRO A 123 11.52 7.88 3.61
N GLY A 124 10.89 6.90 4.26
CA GLY A 124 11.54 5.76 4.92
C GLY A 124 11.99 4.64 3.98
N HIS A 125 11.56 4.66 2.70
CA HIS A 125 11.89 3.65 1.69
C HIS A 125 11.40 2.22 2.06
N ASP A 126 10.32 2.12 2.81
CA ASP A 126 9.91 0.94 3.57
C ASP A 126 8.39 0.67 3.56
N LEU A 127 7.61 1.44 2.80
CA LEU A 127 6.16 1.44 2.92
C LEU A 127 5.47 0.60 1.84
N THR A 128 4.52 -0.22 2.27
CA THR A 128 3.62 -0.98 1.41
C THR A 128 2.18 -0.54 1.62
N LEU A 129 1.32 -0.78 0.62
CA LEU A 129 -0.11 -0.53 0.62
C LEU A 129 -0.86 -1.82 0.25
N SER A 130 -1.92 -2.10 1.00
CA SER A 130 -2.84 -3.22 0.80
C SER A 130 -4.26 -2.83 1.22
N ALA A 131 -5.17 -3.80 1.25
CA ALA A 131 -6.51 -3.64 1.80
C ALA A 131 -6.46 -3.68 3.34
N GLY A 132 -7.43 -3.02 3.97
CA GLY A 132 -7.58 -3.00 5.43
C GLY A 132 -7.89 -4.39 5.96
N HIS A 133 -8.78 -5.14 5.32
CA HIS A 133 -9.15 -6.51 5.74
C HIS A 133 -7.96 -7.48 5.72
N CYS A 134 -6.99 -7.28 4.84
CA CYS A 134 -5.75 -8.08 4.81
C CYS A 134 -4.87 -7.82 6.04
N LEU A 135 -4.82 -6.56 6.49
CA LEU A 135 -3.85 -6.11 7.49
C LEU A 135 -4.43 -5.94 8.90
N LYS A 136 -5.75 -5.79 9.06
CA LYS A 136 -6.40 -5.40 10.33
C LYS A 136 -6.04 -6.27 11.53
N GLY A 137 -5.79 -7.56 11.31
CA GLY A 137 -5.42 -8.51 12.37
C GLY A 137 -3.97 -8.41 12.86
N TYR A 138 -3.20 -7.46 12.33
CA TYR A 138 -1.76 -7.31 12.51
C TYR A 138 -1.35 -5.93 13.04
N SER A 139 -2.31 -5.09 13.42
CA SER A 139 -2.05 -3.84 14.15
C SER A 139 -1.71 -4.10 15.61
N GLY A 140 -0.82 -3.28 16.18
CA GLY A 140 -0.37 -3.38 17.57
C GLY A 140 0.60 -4.55 17.82
N PRO A 141 1.01 -4.79 19.08
CA PRO A 141 2.03 -5.76 19.45
C PRO A 141 1.49 -7.19 19.39
N SER A 142 1.09 -7.64 18.21
CA SER A 142 0.65 -9.00 17.96
C SER A 142 1.88 -9.88 17.74
N PRO A 143 2.00 -11.04 18.40
CA PRO A 143 3.18 -11.89 18.31
C PRO A 143 3.42 -12.33 16.87
N ARG A 144 4.51 -11.82 16.28
CA ARG A 144 5.09 -12.10 14.96
C ARG A 144 4.44 -13.30 14.25
N ARG A 145 3.29 -13.05 13.62
CA ARG A 145 2.53 -13.99 12.79
C ARG A 145 3.18 -14.21 11.42
N ARG A 146 4.51 -14.15 11.40
CA ARG A 146 5.37 -14.33 10.22
C ARG A 146 4.93 -13.46 9.03
N LEU A 147 4.41 -12.27 9.32
CA LEU A 147 3.92 -11.33 8.32
C LEU A 147 5.10 -10.74 7.55
N ALA A 148 5.08 -10.90 6.24
CA ALA A 148 6.09 -10.35 5.34
C ALA A 148 5.50 -10.00 3.98
N PHE A 149 6.13 -9.04 3.30
CA PHE A 149 5.84 -8.68 1.92
C PHE A 149 6.91 -9.24 0.97
N VAL A 150 6.47 -9.73 -0.19
CA VAL A 150 7.32 -10.35 -1.20
C VAL A 150 7.04 -9.67 -2.55
N PRO A 151 7.86 -8.69 -2.96
CA PRO A 151 7.70 -8.02 -4.24
C PRO A 151 8.05 -8.95 -5.41
N GLN A 152 7.32 -8.79 -6.51
CA GLN A 152 7.45 -9.55 -7.75
C GLN A 152 7.44 -11.08 -7.55
N TYR A 153 6.72 -11.59 -6.55
CA TYR A 153 6.56 -13.03 -6.38
C TYR A 153 6.04 -13.68 -7.67
N HIS A 154 6.59 -14.82 -8.08
CA HIS A 154 6.05 -15.66 -9.17
C HIS A 154 6.76 -17.01 -9.15
N ASP A 155 6.06 -18.09 -9.48
CA ASP A 155 6.60 -19.45 -9.58
C ASP A 155 7.36 -19.91 -8.32
N GLY A 156 6.93 -19.45 -7.14
CA GLY A 156 7.62 -19.72 -5.86
C GLY A 156 8.91 -18.91 -5.65
N LEU A 157 9.27 -18.03 -6.58
CA LEU A 157 10.45 -17.18 -6.54
C LEU A 157 10.19 -15.91 -5.73
N LYS A 158 11.26 -15.42 -5.10
CA LYS A 158 11.31 -14.18 -4.33
C LYS A 158 12.40 -13.27 -4.91
N PRO A 159 12.20 -12.65 -6.09
CA PRO A 159 13.29 -12.01 -6.84
C PRO A 159 14.09 -10.95 -6.06
N PHE A 160 13.45 -10.27 -5.09
CA PHE A 160 14.10 -9.28 -4.23
C PHE A 160 14.14 -9.67 -2.75
N GLY A 161 13.86 -10.94 -2.46
CA GLY A 161 13.82 -11.48 -1.11
C GLY A 161 12.49 -11.22 -0.39
N VAL A 162 12.57 -11.22 0.94
CA VAL A 162 11.42 -11.11 1.86
C VAL A 162 11.62 -9.90 2.74
N PHE A 163 10.58 -9.09 2.86
CA PHE A 163 10.57 -7.88 3.68
C PHE A 163 9.65 -8.10 4.88
N PRO A 164 10.18 -8.36 6.09
CA PRO A 164 9.37 -8.49 7.30
C PRO A 164 8.53 -7.24 7.51
N VAL A 165 7.30 -7.37 8.00
CA VAL A 165 6.54 -6.20 8.49
C VAL A 165 6.96 -5.95 9.94
N ALA A 166 7.26 -4.69 10.27
CA ALA A 166 7.64 -4.29 11.62
C ALA A 166 6.50 -4.58 12.62
N ALA A 167 6.83 -4.87 13.88
CA ALA A 167 5.86 -5.32 14.89
C ALA A 167 4.69 -4.34 15.09
N ASP A 168 4.97 -3.03 15.08
CA ASP A 168 3.95 -1.96 15.11
C ASP A 168 3.91 -1.21 13.77
N GLY A 169 4.21 -1.93 12.69
CA GLY A 169 4.33 -1.37 11.34
C GLY A 169 3.02 -1.32 10.57
N VAL A 170 1.92 -1.86 11.10
CA VAL A 170 0.64 -1.97 10.38
C VAL A 170 -0.31 -0.84 10.75
N TYR A 171 -0.75 -0.10 9.74
CA TYR A 171 -1.65 1.03 9.86
C TYR A 171 -2.94 0.76 9.09
N VAL A 172 -4.06 0.73 9.79
CA VAL A 172 -5.42 0.61 9.24
C VAL A 172 -6.26 1.72 9.88
N PRO A 173 -7.22 2.36 9.17
CA PRO A 173 -8.06 3.40 9.75
C PRO A 173 -8.82 2.89 10.97
N GLN A 174 -8.95 3.72 12.01
CA GLN A 174 -9.73 3.36 13.20
C GLN A 174 -11.19 3.08 12.83
N GLU A 175 -11.73 3.85 11.88
CA GLU A 175 -13.09 3.69 11.37
C GLU A 175 -13.33 2.29 10.79
N TYR A 176 -12.30 1.63 10.25
CA TYR A 176 -12.43 0.27 9.74
C TYR A 176 -12.58 -0.76 10.86
N TYR A 177 -11.93 -0.55 12.00
CA TYR A 177 -12.12 -1.38 13.19
C TYR A 177 -13.49 -1.15 13.81
N ASP A 178 -13.90 0.10 13.92
CA ASP A 178 -15.13 0.49 14.62
C ASP A 178 -16.39 0.08 13.85
N LEU A 179 -16.35 0.17 12.51
CA LEU A 179 -17.50 -0.12 11.65
C LEU A 179 -17.50 -1.54 11.07
N GLY A 180 -16.37 -2.25 11.12
CA GLY A 180 -16.22 -3.57 10.52
C GLY A 180 -16.14 -3.52 8.98
N GLU A 181 -16.11 -4.70 8.34
CA GLU A 181 -15.82 -4.82 6.90
C GLU A 181 -16.89 -4.19 6.00
N HIS A 182 -18.15 -4.27 6.42
CA HIS A 182 -19.31 -3.80 5.67
C HIS A 182 -19.52 -2.29 5.80
N ALA A 183 -19.96 -1.83 6.98
CA ALA A 183 -20.21 -0.41 7.21
C ALA A 183 -18.91 0.43 7.10
N GLY A 184 -17.75 -0.19 7.31
CA GLY A 184 -16.44 0.40 7.15
C GLY A 184 -15.84 0.27 5.76
N ALA A 185 -16.54 -0.26 4.74
CA ALA A 185 -15.99 -0.50 3.40
C ALA A 185 -15.27 0.72 2.80
N ALA A 186 -15.69 1.96 3.10
CA ALA A 186 -15.00 3.18 2.65
C ALA A 186 -13.57 3.36 3.21
N TYR A 187 -13.18 2.54 4.20
CA TYR A 187 -11.91 2.57 4.93
C TYR A 187 -11.09 1.29 4.76
N ASP A 188 -11.45 0.42 3.80
CA ASP A 188 -10.75 -0.84 3.54
C ASP A 188 -9.44 -0.61 2.73
N PHE A 189 -8.48 0.03 3.38
CA PHE A 189 -7.11 0.20 2.93
C PHE A 189 -6.18 0.22 4.14
N GLY A 190 -4.91 -0.14 3.94
CA GLY A 190 -3.93 -0.13 5.01
C GLY A 190 -2.51 -0.02 4.49
N PHE A 191 -1.61 0.49 5.33
CA PHE A 191 -0.19 0.53 5.06
C PHE A 191 0.57 -0.42 6.00
N ALA A 192 1.67 -0.98 5.51
CA ALA A 192 2.60 -1.74 6.34
C ALA A 192 4.03 -1.23 6.14
N VAL A 193 4.70 -0.88 7.23
CA VAL A 193 6.11 -0.51 7.31
C VAL A 193 6.92 -1.80 7.40
N THR A 194 7.91 -1.92 6.52
CA THR A 194 8.75 -3.10 6.41
C THR A 194 10.14 -2.89 7.00
N GLU A 195 10.75 -3.98 7.43
CA GLU A 195 12.18 -4.04 7.70
C GLU A 195 12.94 -4.37 6.41
N PRO A 196 14.25 -4.07 6.33
CA PRO A 196 15.09 -4.46 5.21
C PRO A 196 15.09 -5.96 4.94
N ASN A 197 15.38 -6.35 3.69
CA ASN A 197 15.48 -7.75 3.30
C ASN A 197 16.70 -8.46 3.91
N GLN A 198 16.92 -9.72 3.55
CA GLN A 198 18.00 -10.58 4.05
C GLN A 198 19.39 -9.93 3.92
N ASP A 199 19.59 -9.16 2.85
CA ASP A 199 20.85 -8.46 2.54
C ASP A 199 20.92 -7.05 3.16
N GLY A 200 19.94 -6.68 3.99
CA GLY A 200 19.85 -5.36 4.61
C GLY A 200 19.38 -4.24 3.65
N THR A 201 18.88 -4.60 2.46
CA THR A 201 18.37 -3.61 1.48
C THR A 201 16.95 -3.19 1.85
N ARG A 202 16.68 -1.89 1.88
CA ARG A 202 15.32 -1.37 2.11
C ARG A 202 14.41 -1.63 0.91
N LEU A 203 13.12 -1.76 1.16
CA LEU A 203 12.13 -2.16 0.15
C LEU A 203 12.15 -1.28 -1.10
N GLN A 204 12.00 0.02 -0.95
CA GLN A 204 11.94 0.94 -2.09
C GLN A 204 13.30 1.06 -2.80
N ASP A 205 14.41 0.82 -2.10
CA ASP A 205 15.75 0.78 -2.72
C ASP A 205 15.90 -0.45 -3.62
N ALA A 206 15.30 -1.58 -3.25
CA ALA A 206 15.33 -2.81 -4.03
C ALA A 206 14.42 -2.76 -5.27
N VAL A 207 13.21 -2.19 -5.15
CA VAL A 207 12.16 -2.35 -6.17
C VAL A 207 11.55 -1.05 -6.69
N GLY A 208 12.00 0.10 -6.19
CA GLY A 208 11.33 1.38 -6.41
C GLY A 208 9.98 1.45 -5.69
N GLY A 209 9.14 2.41 -6.06
CA GLY A 209 7.80 2.55 -5.48
C GLY A 209 6.86 3.30 -6.41
N VAL A 210 5.56 3.06 -6.25
CA VAL A 210 4.51 3.80 -6.95
C VAL A 210 4.14 5.07 -6.20
N HIS A 211 3.67 6.08 -6.93
CA HIS A 211 3.13 7.31 -6.33
C HIS A 211 1.74 7.06 -5.75
N LEU A 212 1.47 7.54 -4.53
CA LEU A 212 0.12 7.51 -3.97
C LEU A 212 -0.67 8.73 -4.42
N LEU A 213 -1.74 8.51 -5.19
CA LEU A 213 -2.67 9.57 -5.55
C LEU A 213 -3.95 9.47 -4.71
N THR A 214 -4.46 10.63 -4.32
CA THR A 214 -5.71 10.74 -3.55
C THR A 214 -6.52 11.91 -4.08
N GLY A 215 -7.85 11.84 -3.96
CA GLY A 215 -8.73 12.93 -4.42
C GLY A 215 -8.86 13.01 -5.94
N THR A 216 -8.57 11.93 -6.68
CA THR A 216 -8.56 11.92 -8.16
C THR A 216 -9.92 11.62 -8.79
N GLY A 217 -10.97 11.42 -7.99
CA GLY A 217 -12.29 11.03 -8.47
C GLY A 217 -12.39 9.53 -8.78
N TYR A 218 -13.39 9.13 -9.57
CA TYR A 218 -13.76 7.72 -9.78
C TYR A 218 -13.47 7.19 -11.18
N TYR A 219 -13.07 8.06 -12.11
CA TYR A 219 -12.95 7.75 -13.53
C TYR A 219 -11.51 7.90 -13.99
N HIS A 220 -10.89 6.78 -14.34
CA HIS A 220 -9.51 6.74 -14.82
C HIS A 220 -9.40 5.76 -15.98
N LEU A 221 -8.62 6.10 -17.00
CA LEU A 221 -8.32 5.26 -18.16
C LEU A 221 -6.96 5.69 -18.75
N PRO A 222 -6.04 4.76 -19.06
CA PRO A 222 -6.09 3.33 -18.73
C PRO A 222 -5.75 3.06 -17.25
N VAL A 223 -6.33 2.00 -16.68
CA VAL A 223 -5.97 1.46 -15.37
C VAL A 223 -5.41 0.05 -15.55
N ARG A 224 -4.21 -0.18 -15.02
CA ARG A 224 -3.56 -1.48 -14.91
C ARG A 224 -3.82 -2.05 -13.53
N MET A 225 -4.65 -3.08 -13.43
CA MET A 225 -4.92 -3.77 -12.18
C MET A 225 -4.05 -5.02 -12.09
N ILE A 226 -3.36 -5.18 -10.95
CA ILE A 226 -2.52 -6.34 -10.66
C ILE A 226 -3.00 -7.00 -9.37
N GLY A 227 -3.05 -8.33 -9.35
CA GLY A 227 -3.40 -9.10 -8.17
C GLY A 227 -2.73 -10.46 -8.17
N TYR A 228 -2.56 -11.05 -6.99
CA TYR A 228 -1.94 -12.34 -6.73
C TYR A 228 -3.00 -13.31 -6.22
N PRO A 229 -3.68 -14.08 -7.09
CA PRO A 229 -4.68 -15.04 -6.64
C PRO A 229 -4.05 -16.07 -5.70
N GLY A 230 -4.78 -16.44 -4.64
CA GLY A 230 -4.35 -17.51 -3.75
C GLY A 230 -4.18 -18.83 -4.52
N ASN A 231 -3.17 -19.63 -4.13
CA ASN A 231 -2.78 -20.88 -4.78
C ASN A 231 -2.36 -20.77 -6.26
N ALA A 232 -2.31 -19.57 -6.85
CA ALA A 232 -1.74 -19.38 -8.18
C ALA A 232 -0.23 -19.19 -8.12
N GLN A 233 0.47 -19.67 -9.16
CA GLN A 233 1.92 -19.50 -9.26
C GLN A 233 2.31 -18.09 -9.71
N LYS A 234 1.43 -17.39 -10.46
CA LYS A 234 1.72 -16.09 -11.07
C LYS A 234 0.65 -15.05 -10.75
N PRO A 235 1.02 -13.77 -10.68
CA PRO A 235 0.04 -12.69 -10.64
C PRO A 235 -0.76 -12.60 -11.94
N LEU A 236 -1.91 -11.95 -11.83
CA LEU A 236 -2.75 -11.53 -12.95
C LEU A 236 -2.57 -10.04 -13.21
N GLU A 237 -2.61 -9.68 -14.48
CA GLU A 237 -2.74 -8.30 -14.94
C GLU A 237 -3.99 -8.15 -15.79
N CYS A 238 -4.70 -7.04 -15.60
CA CYS A 238 -5.77 -6.60 -16.48
C CYS A 238 -5.68 -5.10 -16.75
N TRP A 239 -6.09 -4.71 -17.96
CA TRP A 239 -6.18 -3.32 -18.39
C TRP A 239 -7.63 -2.94 -18.63
N SER A 240 -8.10 -1.91 -17.95
CA SER A 240 -9.49 -1.47 -18.01
C SER A 240 -9.60 0.01 -17.63
N ARG A 241 -10.78 0.41 -17.17
CA ARG A 241 -11.08 1.73 -16.62
C ARG A 241 -11.77 1.61 -15.28
N THR A 242 -11.56 2.58 -14.42
CA THR A 242 -12.40 2.75 -13.23
C THR A 242 -13.65 3.56 -13.57
N THR A 243 -14.74 3.26 -12.88
CA THR A 243 -16.02 3.94 -12.95
C THR A 243 -16.55 4.18 -11.54
N ARG A 244 -17.57 5.03 -11.40
CA ARG A 244 -18.23 5.27 -10.12
C ARG A 244 -19.30 4.20 -9.83
N TRP A 245 -19.22 3.59 -8.66
CA TRP A 245 -20.29 2.78 -8.08
C TRP A 245 -20.82 3.46 -6.82
N ALA A 246 -22.10 3.81 -6.80
CA ALA A 246 -22.78 4.23 -5.57
C ALA A 246 -23.55 3.03 -5.07
N SER A 247 -23.21 2.57 -3.86
CA SER A 247 -23.86 1.43 -3.25
C SER A 247 -25.31 1.75 -2.92
N ASP A 248 -26.21 0.84 -3.27
CA ASP A 248 -27.59 0.77 -2.79
C ASP A 248 -27.76 -0.25 -1.65
N ASP A 249 -26.69 -0.95 -1.28
CA ASP A 249 -26.65 -1.84 -0.13
C ASP A 249 -26.49 -1.02 1.17
N PRO A 250 -27.47 -1.06 2.09
CA PRO A 250 -27.38 -0.36 3.37
C PRO A 250 -26.32 -0.94 4.32
N ALA A 251 -25.89 -2.20 4.14
CA ALA A 251 -24.82 -2.80 4.94
C ALA A 251 -23.44 -2.27 4.53
N ASP A 252 -23.26 -1.94 3.25
CA ASP A 252 -22.01 -1.47 2.66
C ASP A 252 -22.20 -0.07 2.03
N PRO A 253 -22.49 0.98 2.83
CA PRO A 253 -22.80 2.30 2.33
C PRO A 253 -21.55 2.98 1.73
N GLY A 254 -21.77 3.78 0.69
CA GLY A 254 -20.75 4.68 0.18
C GLY A 254 -20.68 4.76 -1.34
N THR A 255 -19.54 5.25 -1.83
CA THR A 255 -19.24 5.34 -3.26
C THR A 255 -17.81 4.91 -3.51
N PHE A 256 -17.65 3.98 -4.45
CA PHE A 256 -16.43 3.21 -4.66
C PHE A 256 -15.99 3.31 -6.13
N PRO A 257 -14.67 3.41 -6.40
CA PRO A 257 -14.14 3.04 -7.70
C PRO A 257 -14.47 1.58 -8.01
N ARG A 258 -15.00 1.34 -9.22
CA ARG A 258 -15.35 0.02 -9.76
C ARG A 258 -14.59 -0.23 -11.05
N ILE A 259 -14.01 -1.41 -11.20
CA ILE A 259 -13.27 -1.82 -12.38
C ILE A 259 -13.68 -3.23 -12.82
N ALA A 260 -14.04 -3.37 -14.09
CA ALA A 260 -14.31 -4.67 -14.72
C ALA A 260 -13.00 -5.25 -15.24
N CYS A 261 -12.68 -6.46 -14.79
CA CYS A 261 -11.49 -7.24 -15.14
C CYS A 261 -11.72 -8.69 -14.71
N ASP A 262 -11.55 -9.64 -15.62
CA ASP A 262 -11.86 -11.04 -15.34
C ASP A 262 -10.82 -11.74 -14.43
N ALA A 263 -11.27 -12.80 -13.75
CA ALA A 263 -10.48 -13.73 -12.94
C ALA A 263 -9.79 -13.18 -11.66
N PHE A 264 -10.21 -12.03 -11.13
CA PHE A 264 -9.70 -11.53 -9.84
C PHE A 264 -10.43 -12.16 -8.66
N VAL A 265 -9.91 -13.29 -8.17
CA VAL A 265 -10.46 -14.10 -7.07
C VAL A 265 -9.77 -13.82 -5.72
N GLY A 266 -10.14 -14.56 -4.66
CA GLY A 266 -9.50 -14.43 -3.33
C GLY A 266 -7.96 -14.46 -3.38
N GLY A 267 -7.34 -13.69 -2.50
CA GLY A 267 -5.88 -13.41 -2.50
C GLY A 267 -5.47 -12.21 -3.36
N THR A 268 -6.26 -11.85 -4.38
CA THR A 268 -6.00 -10.62 -5.16
C THR A 268 -6.25 -9.33 -4.37
N SER A 269 -6.95 -9.42 -3.24
CA SER A 269 -7.24 -8.32 -2.33
C SER A 269 -5.99 -7.58 -1.88
N GLY A 270 -6.08 -6.24 -1.85
CA GLY A 270 -4.93 -5.35 -1.69
C GLY A 270 -4.14 -5.06 -2.98
N GLY A 271 -4.44 -5.75 -4.07
CA GLY A 271 -3.76 -5.59 -5.36
C GLY A 271 -3.97 -4.19 -5.94
N PRO A 272 -2.93 -3.54 -6.51
CA PRO A 272 -3.00 -2.14 -6.87
C PRO A 272 -3.79 -1.90 -8.18
N MET A 273 -4.54 -0.80 -8.20
CA MET A 273 -5.05 -0.17 -9.40
C MET A 273 -4.10 0.96 -9.81
N LEU A 274 -3.33 0.75 -10.88
CA LEU A 274 -2.24 1.64 -11.29
C LEU A 274 -2.62 2.46 -12.54
N VAL A 275 -2.18 3.71 -12.57
CA VAL A 275 -2.23 4.59 -13.75
C VAL A 275 -0.82 5.04 -14.15
N PRO A 276 -0.56 5.32 -15.44
CA PRO A 276 0.72 5.88 -15.87
C PRO A 276 1.04 7.20 -15.15
N TRP A 277 2.30 7.40 -14.81
CA TRP A 277 2.82 8.60 -14.17
C TRP A 277 4.19 8.96 -14.77
N PRO A 278 4.63 10.25 -14.78
CA PRO A 278 5.82 10.67 -15.52
C PRO A 278 7.10 9.84 -15.29
N ASP A 279 7.29 9.30 -14.09
CA ASP A 279 8.45 8.50 -13.67
C ASP A 279 8.05 7.07 -13.24
N GLY A 280 6.95 6.54 -13.77
CA GLY A 280 6.53 5.15 -13.54
C GLY A 280 5.02 5.00 -13.36
N TRP A 281 4.61 4.57 -12.16
CA TRP A 281 3.22 4.26 -11.84
C TRP A 281 2.73 5.07 -10.65
N ALA A 282 1.44 5.38 -10.68
CA ALA A 282 0.70 5.89 -9.55
C ALA A 282 -0.41 4.91 -9.16
N VAL A 283 -0.59 4.66 -7.86
CA VAL A 283 -1.71 3.90 -7.32
C VAL A 283 -2.86 4.84 -6.97
N ILE A 284 -4.05 4.50 -7.45
CA ILE A 284 -5.31 5.24 -7.24
C ILE A 284 -6.33 4.46 -6.40
N GLY A 285 -6.01 3.21 -6.07
CA GLY A 285 -6.87 2.30 -5.33
C GLY A 285 -6.22 0.93 -5.15
N VAL A 286 -6.78 0.12 -4.27
CA VAL A 286 -6.50 -1.31 -4.09
C VAL A 286 -7.76 -2.13 -4.28
N ILE A 287 -7.64 -3.41 -4.65
CA ILE A 287 -8.77 -4.36 -4.59
C ILE A 287 -9.22 -4.46 -3.14
N GLY A 288 -10.38 -3.91 -2.83
CA GLY A 288 -10.91 -3.75 -1.48
C GLY A 288 -12.18 -2.90 -1.50
N GLY A 289 -12.63 -2.46 -0.34
CA GLY A 289 -13.78 -1.57 -0.24
C GLY A 289 -15.09 -2.33 -0.26
N TYR A 290 -16.00 -1.95 -1.17
CA TYR A 290 -17.32 -2.57 -1.30
C TYR A 290 -17.19 -4.10 -1.38
N HIS A 291 -17.83 -4.82 -0.46
CA HIS A 291 -17.70 -6.28 -0.32
C HIS A 291 -16.25 -6.76 -0.35
N THR A 292 -15.35 -6.09 0.39
CA THR A 292 -13.91 -6.38 0.46
C THR A 292 -13.21 -6.47 -0.90
N GLY A 293 -13.74 -5.76 -1.91
CA GLY A 293 -13.24 -5.78 -3.28
C GLY A 293 -14.14 -6.51 -4.27
N GLY A 294 -15.37 -6.83 -3.89
CA GLY A 294 -16.41 -7.46 -4.71
C GLY A 294 -16.49 -8.97 -4.51
N ASN A 295 -17.67 -9.54 -4.75
CA ASN A 295 -17.96 -10.96 -4.59
C ASN A 295 -17.72 -11.78 -5.87
N THR A 296 -17.57 -11.10 -7.01
CA THR A 296 -17.42 -11.76 -8.32
C THR A 296 -15.99 -11.67 -8.85
N PRO A 297 -15.50 -12.69 -9.58
CA PRO A 297 -14.17 -12.62 -10.22
C PRO A 297 -14.03 -11.54 -11.31
N GLN A 298 -15.15 -11.06 -11.87
CA GLN A 298 -15.18 -10.18 -13.05
C GLN A 298 -15.12 -8.70 -12.72
N VAL A 299 -15.44 -8.33 -11.47
CA VAL A 299 -15.53 -6.94 -11.04
C VAL A 299 -14.83 -6.80 -9.71
N SER A 300 -14.00 -5.78 -9.62
CA SER A 300 -13.34 -5.39 -8.38
C SER A 300 -13.67 -3.96 -8.01
N TYR A 301 -13.64 -3.68 -6.71
CA TYR A 301 -13.85 -2.36 -6.15
C TYR A 301 -12.62 -1.88 -5.42
N SER A 302 -12.63 -0.60 -5.05
CA SER A 302 -11.69 -0.02 -4.11
C SER A 302 -12.42 0.87 -3.11
N ALA A 303 -11.87 1.02 -1.91
CA ALA A 303 -12.17 2.19 -1.09
C ALA A 303 -11.69 3.46 -1.80
N TYR A 304 -12.45 4.56 -1.70
CA TYR A 304 -12.04 5.81 -2.34
C TYR A 304 -10.83 6.43 -1.63
N PHE A 305 -9.73 6.62 -2.36
CA PHE A 305 -8.52 7.24 -1.83
C PHE A 305 -8.69 8.75 -1.63
N GLY A 306 -9.05 9.13 -0.40
CA GLY A 306 -9.40 10.50 -0.03
C GLY A 306 -8.54 11.07 1.10
N ALA A 307 -9.16 11.92 1.92
CA ALA A 307 -8.50 12.53 3.07
C ALA A 307 -8.05 11.50 4.11
N ALA A 308 -8.85 10.45 4.35
CA ALA A 308 -8.52 9.36 5.26
C ALA A 308 -7.25 8.61 4.82
N THR A 309 -7.13 8.27 3.54
CA THR A 309 -5.91 7.63 2.99
C THR A 309 -4.68 8.53 3.13
N ARG A 310 -4.80 9.84 2.84
CA ARG A 310 -3.71 10.79 3.08
C ARG A 310 -3.30 10.87 4.56
N ALA A 311 -4.28 10.86 5.46
CA ALA A 311 -4.03 10.92 6.89
C ALA A 311 -3.31 9.66 7.38
N LEU A 312 -3.78 8.48 6.95
CA LEU A 312 -3.16 7.20 7.30
C LEU A 312 -1.74 7.07 6.75
N TYR A 313 -1.50 7.49 5.49
CA TYR A 313 -0.15 7.57 4.92
C TYR A 313 0.75 8.46 5.78
N ARG A 314 0.29 9.66 6.16
CA ARG A 314 1.05 10.56 7.04
C ARG A 314 1.37 9.93 8.40
N ALA A 315 0.40 9.24 9.00
CA ALA A 315 0.61 8.54 10.26
C ALA A 315 1.72 7.49 10.11
N ALA A 316 1.64 6.65 9.08
CA ALA A 316 2.63 5.61 8.79
C ALA A 316 4.04 6.16 8.56
N VAL A 317 4.20 7.21 7.76
CA VAL A 317 5.53 7.80 7.50
C VAL A 317 6.10 8.56 8.70
N SER A 318 5.24 9.05 9.60
CA SER A 318 5.66 9.75 10.82
C SER A 318 5.97 8.81 11.99
N GLY A 319 5.63 7.53 11.87
CA GLY A 319 5.71 6.57 12.98
C GLY A 319 4.74 6.89 14.12
N ALA A 320 3.58 7.50 13.81
CA ALA A 320 2.54 7.71 14.80
C ALA A 320 2.07 6.35 15.35
N PRO A 321 1.68 6.23 16.64
CA PRO A 321 1.16 4.97 17.16
C PRO A 321 0.00 4.45 16.28
N PRO A 322 0.07 3.20 15.77
CA PRO A 322 -1.02 2.66 14.98
C PRO A 322 -2.32 2.53 15.78
N ALA A 323 -3.44 2.66 15.09
CA ALA A 323 -4.74 2.28 15.61
C ALA A 323 -4.76 0.78 15.98
N ALA A 324 -5.61 0.42 16.94
CA ALA A 324 -5.83 -0.96 17.33
C ALA A 324 -7.33 -1.23 17.46
N PRO A 325 -7.79 -2.47 17.22
CA PRO A 325 -9.17 -2.85 17.51
C PRO A 325 -9.48 -2.61 18.98
N ALA A 326 -10.71 -2.16 19.28
CA ALA A 326 -11.20 -2.12 20.65
C ALA A 326 -11.11 -3.53 21.27
N SER A 327 -10.64 -3.59 22.52
CA SER A 327 -10.51 -4.85 23.30
C SER A 327 -11.85 -5.44 23.67
#